data_AF-A0A531MH22-F1
#
_entry.id   AF-A0A531MH22-F1
#
_cell.length_a   1.000
_cell.length_b   1.000
_cell.length_c   1.000
_cell.angle_alpha   90.00
_cell.angle_beta   90.00
_cell.angle_gamma   90.00
#
_symmetry.space_group_name_H-M   'P 1'
#
loop_
_entity.id
_entity.type
_entity.pdbx_description
1 polymer ?
#
loop_
_entity_poly.entity_id
_entity_poly.type
_entity_poly.pdbx_seq_one_letter_code
_entity_poly.pdbx_strand_id
1 'polypeptide(L)'
;VQYDLPIIVIVVNNCIYGTIRMHQEREYPSRVVATDLKNPDFAALARAYGGHGETVAKTADFAPAFERARASGKPAIVEIRLDPEAITPTRTLTQIRDKS
;
A
#
# COMPACT_ATOMS: atom_id res chain seq x y z
N VAL A 1 -7.75 -18.87 -4.95
CA VAL A 1 -9.10 -19.36 -4.61
C VAL A 1 -9.32 -20.73 -5.22
N GLN A 2 -9.27 -20.89 -6.55
CA GLN A 2 -9.40 -22.18 -7.23
C GLN A 2 -8.55 -23.35 -6.65
N TYR A 3 -7.35 -23.05 -6.13
CA TYR A 3 -6.43 -24.05 -5.57
C TYR A 3 -6.46 -24.15 -4.04
N ASP A 4 -7.39 -23.45 -3.38
CA ASP A 4 -7.53 -23.44 -1.91
C ASP A 4 -6.23 -23.09 -1.15
N LEU A 5 -5.35 -22.30 -1.77
CA LEU A 5 -4.12 -21.83 -1.14
C LEU A 5 -4.38 -20.56 -0.28
N PRO A 6 -4.04 -20.57 1.03
CA PRO A 6 -4.25 -19.44 1.93
C PRO A 6 -3.12 -18.40 1.84
N ILE A 7 -2.89 -17.87 0.65
CA ILE A 7 -1.85 -16.86 0.40
C ILE A 7 -2.30 -15.50 0.93
N ILE A 8 -1.50 -14.86 1.76
CA ILE A 8 -1.74 -13.49 2.25
C ILE A 8 -0.86 -12.51 1.48
N VAL A 9 -1.50 -11.56 0.78
CA VAL A 9 -0.83 -10.47 0.06
C VAL A 9 -0.95 -9.19 0.87
N ILE A 10 0.19 -8.55 1.16
CA ILE A 10 0.22 -7.26 1.83
C ILE A 10 0.43 -6.18 0.76
N VAL A 11 -0.54 -5.28 0.63
CA VAL A 11 -0.45 -4.13 -0.28
C VAL A 11 -0.09 -2.90 0.55
N VAL A 12 1.14 -2.43 0.42
CA VAL A 12 1.56 -1.16 1.04
C VAL A 12 1.19 -0.02 0.09
N ASN A 13 0.12 0.69 0.41
CA ASN A 13 -0.52 1.65 -0.48
C ASN A 13 -0.35 3.09 0.02
N ASN A 14 0.49 3.86 -0.66
CA ASN A 14 0.63 5.31 -0.50
C ASN A 14 0.07 6.10 -1.71
N CYS A 15 -0.66 5.43 -2.61
CA CYS A 15 -1.24 6.00 -3.84
C CYS A 15 -0.24 6.69 -4.78
N ILE A 16 1.04 6.29 -4.78
CA ILE A 16 2.07 6.90 -5.63
C ILE A 16 3.02 5.82 -6.21
N TYR A 17 3.52 6.04 -7.43
CA TYR A 17 4.74 5.38 -7.90
C TYR A 17 5.98 5.92 -7.17
N GLY A 18 6.17 5.51 -5.92
CA GLY A 18 7.10 6.13 -4.95
C GLY A 18 8.52 6.36 -5.47
N THR A 19 9.16 5.34 -6.05
CA THR A 19 10.53 5.47 -6.58
C THR A 19 10.63 6.49 -7.72
N ILE A 20 9.65 6.49 -8.63
CA ILE A 20 9.61 7.44 -9.75
C ILE A 20 9.40 8.86 -9.21
N ARG A 21 8.46 9.02 -8.27
CA ARG A 21 8.20 10.32 -7.62
C ARG A 21 9.43 10.85 -6.90
N MET A 22 10.16 9.99 -6.19
CA MET A 22 11.42 10.35 -5.53
C MET A 22 12.46 10.89 -6.52
N HIS A 23 12.65 10.23 -7.67
CA HIS A 23 13.58 10.71 -8.70
C HIS A 23 13.14 12.03 -9.32
N GLN A 24 11.83 12.21 -9.56
CA GLN A 24 11.27 13.47 -10.06
C GLN A 24 11.57 14.63 -9.11
N GLU A 25 11.25 14.50 -7.81
CA GLU A 25 11.49 15.58 -6.84
C GLU A 25 12.98 15.89 -6.67
N ARG A 26 13.85 14.89 -6.81
CA ARG A 26 15.31 15.07 -6.68
C ARG A 26 15.92 15.78 -7.88
N GLU A 27 15.52 15.44 -9.10
CA GLU A 27 16.16 15.94 -10.32
C GLU A 27 15.42 17.14 -10.93
N TYR A 28 14.12 17.25 -10.64
CA TYR A 28 13.21 18.28 -11.14
C TYR A 28 12.25 18.72 -10.03
N PRO A 29 12.74 19.46 -9.01
CA PRO A 29 11.95 19.81 -7.84
C PRO A 29 10.58 20.40 -8.20
N SER A 30 9.52 19.91 -7.54
CA SER A 30 8.12 20.32 -7.77
C SER A 30 7.53 19.99 -9.16
N ARG A 31 8.27 19.29 -10.04
CA ARG A 31 7.76 18.86 -11.35
C ARG A 31 7.24 17.42 -11.30
N VAL A 32 6.04 17.28 -10.78
CA VAL A 32 5.32 16.00 -10.67
C VAL A 32 4.67 15.63 -12.00
N VAL A 33 4.97 14.44 -12.52
CA VAL A 33 4.35 13.95 -13.77
C VAL A 33 3.96 12.49 -13.64
N ALA A 34 2.66 12.19 -13.79
CA ALA A 34 2.13 10.83 -13.94
C ALA A 34 2.55 9.82 -12.86
N THR A 35 2.71 10.27 -11.62
CA THR A 35 3.11 9.43 -10.49
C THR A 35 2.02 9.20 -9.44
N ASP A 36 0.90 9.94 -9.50
CA ASP A 36 -0.24 9.73 -8.63
C ASP A 36 -1.10 8.55 -9.10
N LEU A 37 -1.59 7.75 -8.17
CA LEU A 37 -2.40 6.56 -8.42
C LEU A 37 -3.80 6.71 -7.83
N LYS A 38 -4.79 6.38 -8.64
CA LYS A 38 -6.15 6.11 -8.17
C LYS A 38 -6.36 4.60 -8.10
N ASN A 39 -6.21 4.06 -6.89
CA ASN A 39 -6.31 2.63 -6.64
C ASN A 39 -7.76 2.15 -6.42
N PRO A 40 -8.07 0.88 -6.73
CA PRO A 40 -9.35 0.28 -6.37
C PRO A 40 -9.43 0.02 -4.86
N ASP A 41 -10.63 -0.33 -4.37
CA ASP A 41 -10.76 -0.96 -3.05
C ASP A 41 -10.24 -2.40 -3.14
N PHE A 42 -8.98 -2.60 -2.73
CA PHE A 42 -8.32 -3.90 -2.76
C PHE A 42 -8.98 -4.93 -1.84
N ALA A 43 -9.53 -4.49 -0.71
CA ALA A 43 -10.23 -5.36 0.22
C ALA A 43 -11.56 -5.85 -0.41
N ALA A 44 -12.29 -4.97 -1.10
CA ALA A 44 -13.48 -5.35 -1.85
C ALA A 44 -13.13 -6.28 -3.02
N LEU A 45 -12.01 -6.03 -3.72
CA LEU A 45 -11.54 -6.91 -4.78
C LEU A 45 -11.25 -8.32 -4.24
N ALA A 46 -10.55 -8.46 -3.12
CA ALA A 46 -10.31 -9.77 -2.51
C ALA A 46 -11.61 -10.51 -2.19
N ARG A 47 -12.60 -9.81 -1.61
CA ARG A 47 -13.92 -10.37 -1.30
C ARG A 47 -14.69 -10.78 -2.55
N ALA A 48 -14.66 -9.97 -3.60
CA ALA A 48 -15.34 -10.24 -4.87
C ALA A 48 -14.84 -11.53 -5.55
N TYR A 49 -13.57 -11.88 -5.33
CA TYR A 49 -12.98 -13.12 -5.84
C TYR A 49 -13.15 -14.32 -4.90
N GLY A 50 -13.85 -14.16 -3.76
CA GLY A 50 -14.09 -15.22 -2.77
C GLY A 50 -13.01 -15.34 -1.68
N GLY A 51 -12.06 -14.41 -1.64
CA GLY A 51 -11.01 -14.33 -0.62
C GLY A 51 -11.39 -13.49 0.61
N HIS A 52 -10.40 -13.20 1.44
CA HIS A 52 -10.50 -12.31 2.60
C HIS A 52 -9.89 -10.94 2.29
N GLY A 53 -10.53 -9.86 2.75
CA GLY A 53 -10.08 -8.50 2.47
C GLY A 53 -10.08 -7.62 3.71
N GLU A 54 -8.94 -7.03 4.04
CA GLU A 54 -8.75 -6.10 5.15
C GLU A 54 -8.16 -4.78 4.66
N THR A 55 -8.54 -3.68 5.31
CA THR A 55 -7.91 -2.36 5.13
C THR A 55 -7.45 -1.87 6.49
N VAL A 56 -6.17 -1.49 6.59
CA VAL A 56 -5.49 -1.02 7.78
C VAL A 56 -5.07 0.42 7.55
N ALA A 57 -5.54 1.33 8.40
CA ALA A 57 -5.18 2.76 8.35
C ALA A 57 -4.28 3.19 9.51
N LYS A 58 -4.12 2.35 10.54
CA LYS A 58 -3.28 2.63 11.71
C LYS A 58 -2.43 1.41 12.04
N THR A 59 -1.21 1.66 12.51
CA THR A 59 -0.25 0.59 12.88
C THR A 59 -0.83 -0.40 13.90
N ALA A 60 -1.59 0.09 14.89
CA ALA A 60 -2.21 -0.75 15.91
C ALA A 60 -3.23 -1.76 15.35
N ASP A 61 -3.81 -1.47 14.19
CA ASP A 61 -4.85 -2.31 13.58
C ASP A 61 -4.24 -3.44 12.72
N PHE A 62 -2.95 -3.37 12.41
CA PHE A 62 -2.29 -4.34 11.53
C PHE A 62 -2.29 -5.75 12.10
N ALA A 63 -1.79 -5.94 13.33
CA ALA A 63 -1.69 -7.28 13.91
C ALA A 63 -3.06 -7.96 14.05
N PRO A 64 -4.12 -7.30 14.56
CA PRO A 64 -5.47 -7.86 14.56
C PRO A 64 -6.01 -8.21 13.15
N ALA A 65 -5.76 -7.36 12.14
CA ALA A 65 -6.20 -7.62 10.77
C ALA A 65 -5.47 -8.82 10.15
N PHE A 66 -4.17 -8.93 10.38
CA PHE A 66 -3.35 -10.04 9.90
C PHE A 66 -3.80 -11.37 10.52
N GLU A 67 -4.10 -11.39 11.82
CA GLU A 67 -4.60 -12.60 12.48
C GLU A 67 -5.98 -13.02 11.93
N ARG A 68 -6.90 -12.08 11.65
CA ARG A 68 -8.17 -12.39 10.97
C ARG A 68 -7.94 -12.94 9.56
N ALA A 69 -7.03 -12.36 8.80
CA ALA A 69 -6.68 -12.84 7.47
C ALA A 69 -6.12 -14.26 7.51
N ARG A 70 -5.21 -14.55 8.45
CA ARG A 70 -4.64 -15.89 8.66
C ARG A 70 -5.70 -16.90 9.11
N ALA A 71 -6.53 -16.53 10.08
CA ALA A 71 -7.59 -17.40 10.60
C ALA A 71 -8.68 -17.70 9.57
N SER A 72 -8.84 -16.85 8.53
CA SER A 72 -9.83 -17.07 7.48
C SER A 72 -9.61 -18.36 6.67
N GLY A 73 -8.37 -18.86 6.61
CA GLY A 73 -7.98 -19.99 5.76
C GLY A 73 -8.14 -19.73 4.25
N LYS A 74 -8.41 -18.48 3.85
CA LYS A 74 -8.63 -18.06 2.47
C LYS A 74 -7.43 -17.28 1.95
N PRO A 75 -7.23 -17.20 0.63
CA PRO A 75 -6.34 -16.18 0.08
C PRO A 75 -6.85 -14.80 0.50
N ALA A 76 -5.94 -13.94 0.93
CA ALA A 76 -6.26 -12.67 1.55
C ALA A 76 -5.49 -11.51 0.94
N ILE A 77 -6.12 -10.33 0.88
CA ILE A 77 -5.42 -9.06 0.69
C ILE A 77 -5.57 -8.23 1.96
N VAL A 78 -4.45 -7.77 2.49
CA VAL A 78 -4.37 -6.78 3.58
C VAL A 78 -3.78 -5.51 2.99
N GLU A 79 -4.63 -4.51 2.78
CA GLU A 79 -4.20 -3.17 2.35
C GLU A 79 -3.74 -2.38 3.57
N ILE A 80 -2.49 -1.91 3.56
CA ILE A 80 -1.95 -0.97 4.54
C ILE A 80 -1.89 0.40 3.87
N ARG A 81 -2.71 1.33 4.33
CA ARG A 81 -2.71 2.71 3.85
C ARG A 81 -1.62 3.49 4.57
N LEU A 82 -0.75 4.11 3.78
CA LEU A 82 0.31 4.98 4.26
C LEU A 82 0.07 6.41 3.81
N ASP A 83 0.67 7.33 4.55
CA ASP A 83 0.82 8.71 4.12
C ASP A 83 1.66 8.76 2.83
N PRO A 84 1.22 9.49 1.79
CA PRO A 84 2.01 9.77 0.59
C PRO A 84 3.43 10.27 0.86
N GLU A 85 3.63 11.05 1.94
CA GLU A 85 4.95 11.57 2.33
C GLU A 85 5.92 10.46 2.74
N ALA A 86 5.43 9.28 3.16
CA ALA A 86 6.26 8.16 3.58
C ALA A 86 6.79 7.37 2.36
N ILE A 87 7.86 7.88 1.73
CA ILE A 87 8.49 7.24 0.56
C ILE A 87 9.57 6.22 0.92
N THR A 88 10.37 6.50 1.95
CA THR A 88 11.32 5.53 2.49
C THR A 88 11.15 5.42 4.00
N PRO A 89 11.65 4.36 4.66
CA PRO A 89 11.56 4.26 6.12
C PRO A 89 12.27 5.40 6.87
N THR A 90 13.13 6.18 6.21
CA THR A 90 13.99 7.18 6.85
C THR A 90 13.81 8.60 6.32
N ARG A 91 13.07 8.80 5.22
CA ARG A 91 12.93 10.10 4.56
C ARG A 91 11.54 10.32 3.97
N THR A 92 11.06 11.54 4.13
CA THR A 92 9.83 12.02 3.49
C THR A 92 10.08 12.59 2.09
N LEU A 93 9.02 12.73 1.31
CA LEU A 93 9.04 13.45 0.03
C LEU A 93 9.55 14.88 0.18
N THR A 94 9.00 15.61 1.15
CA THR A 94 9.42 16.99 1.45
C THR A 94 10.93 17.08 1.73
N GLN A 95 11.48 16.16 2.54
CA GLN A 95 12.91 16.12 2.83
C GLN A 95 13.80 15.82 1.62
N ILE A 96 13.27 15.12 0.61
CA ILE A 96 13.99 14.82 -0.63
C ILE A 96 14.01 16.05 -1.53
N ARG A 97 12.88 16.76 -1.64
CA ARG A 97 12.75 17.99 -2.43
C ARG A 97 13.65 19.11 -1.91
N ASP A 98 13.70 19.32 -0.59
CA ASP A 98 14.43 20.45 0.01
C ASP A 98 15.96 20.27 0.00
N LYS A 99 16.47 19.12 -0.46
CA LYS A 99 17.91 18.81 -0.59
C LYS A 99 18.47 18.98 -2.00
N SER A 100 17.63 19.30 -2.98
CA SER A 100 17.99 19.43 -4.39
C SER A 100 18.23 20.86 -4.84
#